data_AF-A0A8J5YJ16-F1
#
_entry.id   AF-A0A8J5YJ16-F1
#
_cell.length_a   1.000
_cell.length_b   1.000
_cell.length_c   1.000
_cell.angle_alpha   90.00
_cell.angle_beta   90.00
_cell.angle_gamma   90.00
#
_symmetry.space_group_name_H-M   'P 1'
#
loop_
_entity.id
_entity.type
_entity.pdbx_description
1 polymer ?
#
loop_
_entity_poly.entity_id
_entity_poly.type
_entity_poly.pdbx_seq_one_letter_code
_entity_poly.pdbx_strand_id
1 'polypeptide(L)'
;MERRRRKCKIEEQIQIDSAIDDNETPIFEPDLIRAIFKQIWIRKAQEREGIGFQNTDAMDSEIGAGTSKKIRPTFANPNALKLSCELLRIFITETVQRAATIAEAEGGTKIEAIHLERVLPQLFVDF
;
A
#
# COMPACT_ATOMS: atom_id res chain seq x y z
N MET A 1 20.86 0.51 -41.87
CA MET A 1 20.93 0.56 -40.39
C MET A 1 19.54 0.64 -39.74
N GLU A 2 18.59 1.36 -40.35
CA GLU A 2 17.26 1.65 -39.76
C GLU A 2 16.29 0.46 -39.69
N ARG A 3 16.33 -0.47 -40.65
CA ARG A 3 15.48 -1.68 -40.63
C ARG A 3 15.75 -2.59 -39.42
N ARG A 4 16.99 -2.61 -38.91
CA ARG A 4 17.36 -3.36 -37.70
C ARG A 4 16.80 -2.73 -36.42
N ARG A 5 16.74 -1.39 -36.36
CA ARG A 5 16.11 -0.67 -35.24
C ARG A 5 14.60 -0.90 -35.17
N ARG A 6 13.93 -0.93 -36.34
CA ARG A 6 12.50 -1.24 -36.41
C ARG A 6 12.21 -2.68 -36.01
N LYS A 7 13.04 -3.63 -36.43
CA LYS A 7 12.94 -5.03 -35.97
C LYS A 7 13.10 -5.16 -34.45
N CYS A 8 14.12 -4.54 -33.86
CA CYS A 8 14.32 -4.56 -32.41
C CYS A 8 13.12 -3.95 -31.66
N LYS A 9 12.61 -2.79 -32.12
CA LYS A 9 11.46 -2.14 -31.48
C LYS A 9 10.17 -2.94 -31.60
N ILE A 10 9.98 -3.67 -32.70
CA ILE A 10 8.84 -4.57 -32.90
C ILE A 10 9.00 -5.83 -32.05
N GLU A 11 10.20 -6.41 -31.96
CA GLU A 11 10.48 -7.57 -31.12
C GLU A 11 10.32 -7.24 -29.63
N GLU A 12 10.76 -6.06 -29.20
CA GLU A 12 10.61 -5.55 -27.83
C GLU A 12 9.14 -5.24 -27.52
N GLN A 13 8.40 -4.63 -28.45
CA GLN A 13 6.96 -4.42 -28.31
C GLN A 13 6.16 -5.73 -28.27
N ILE A 14 6.49 -6.70 -29.14
CA ILE A 14 5.89 -8.04 -29.13
C ILE A 14 6.18 -8.77 -27.81
N GLN A 15 7.38 -8.58 -27.24
CA GLN A 15 7.74 -9.20 -25.98
C GLN A 15 7.05 -8.56 -24.77
N ILE A 16 6.70 -7.27 -24.86
CA ILE A 16 5.84 -6.59 -23.88
C ILE A 16 4.38 -7.07 -24.02
N ASP A 17 3.86 -7.12 -25.24
CA ASP A 17 2.47 -7.53 -25.50
C ASP A 17 2.22 -9.01 -25.17
N SER A 18 3.22 -9.88 -25.38
CA SER A 18 3.21 -11.30 -25.02
C SER A 18 3.21 -11.56 -23.51
N ALA A 19 3.60 -10.59 -22.69
CA ALA A 19 3.56 -10.71 -21.23
C ALA A 19 2.19 -10.32 -20.63
N ILE A 20 1.24 -9.90 -21.47
CA ILE A 20 -0.11 -9.46 -21.08
C ILE A 20 -1.17 -10.55 -21.32
N ASP A 21 -0.79 -11.69 -21.91
CA ASP A 21 -1.68 -12.85 -22.10
C ASP A 21 -1.51 -13.88 -20.97
N ASP A 22 -1.99 -13.52 -19.78
CA ASP A 22 -2.55 -14.43 -18.78
C ASP A 22 -3.50 -13.60 -17.91
N ASN A 23 -4.79 -13.93 -17.97
CA ASN A 23 -5.88 -13.24 -17.28
C ASN A 23 -5.88 -13.53 -15.76
N GLU A 24 -4.76 -13.33 -15.09
CA GLU A 24 -4.66 -13.11 -13.65
C GLU A 24 -4.20 -11.67 -13.46
N THR A 25 -5.15 -10.74 -13.33
CA THR A 25 -4.82 -9.47 -12.66
C THR A 25 -4.16 -9.84 -11.34
N PRO A 26 -2.91 -9.42 -11.06
CA PRO A 26 -2.25 -9.78 -9.81
C PRO A 26 -3.07 -9.18 -8.67
N ILE A 27 -3.73 -10.05 -7.92
CA ILE A 27 -4.61 -9.69 -6.82
C ILE A 27 -3.88 -9.94 -5.51
N PHE A 28 -4.04 -9.03 -4.56
CA PHE A 28 -3.58 -9.26 -3.20
C PHE A 28 -4.40 -10.37 -2.55
N GLU A 29 -3.71 -11.36 -1.96
CA GLU A 29 -4.39 -12.39 -1.20
C GLU A 29 -5.05 -11.81 0.06
N PRO A 30 -6.35 -12.09 0.34
CA PRO A 30 -7.06 -11.55 1.50
C PRO A 30 -6.37 -11.85 2.84
N ASP A 31 -5.68 -13.00 2.94
CA ASP A 31 -4.96 -13.38 4.15
C ASP A 31 -3.66 -12.60 4.34
N LEU A 32 -2.99 -12.20 3.25
CA LEU A 32 -1.86 -11.27 3.32
C LEU A 32 -2.33 -9.90 3.82
N ILE A 33 -3.43 -9.38 3.27
CA ILE A 33 -3.99 -8.09 3.71
C ILE A 33 -4.43 -8.15 5.17
N ARG A 34 -5.05 -9.25 5.58
CA ARG A 34 -5.39 -9.51 6.99
C ARG A 34 -4.15 -9.50 7.88
N ALA A 35 -3.04 -10.11 7.44
CA ALA A 35 -1.80 -10.12 8.21
C ALA A 35 -1.22 -8.70 8.37
N ILE A 36 -1.20 -7.90 7.30
CA ILE A 36 -0.76 -6.49 7.34
C ILE A 36 -1.61 -5.68 8.32
N PHE A 37 -2.93 -5.75 8.21
CA PHE A 37 -3.83 -5.03 9.12
C PHE A 37 -3.68 -5.46 10.57
N LYS A 38 -3.54 -6.77 10.82
CA LYS A 38 -3.37 -7.32 12.17
C LYS A 38 -2.09 -6.79 12.83
N GLN A 39 -0.98 -6.66 12.09
CA GLN A 39 0.26 -6.08 12.64
C GLN A 39 0.04 -4.65 13.15
N ILE A 40 -0.62 -3.81 12.35
CA ILE A 40 -0.90 -2.41 12.73
C ILE A 40 -1.87 -2.34 13.90
N TRP A 41 -2.93 -3.17 13.92
CA TRP A 41 -3.89 -3.19 15.02
C TRP A 41 -3.28 -3.66 16.35
N ILE A 42 -2.40 -4.67 16.33
CA ILE A 42 -1.69 -5.12 17.53
C ILE A 42 -0.81 -4.00 18.08
N ARG A 43 -0.01 -3.37 17.21
CA ARG A 43 0.83 -2.23 17.60
C ARG A 43 0.01 -1.09 18.19
N LYS A 44 -1.10 -0.73 17.54
CA LYS A 44 -2.00 0.34 18.00
C LYS A 44 -2.72 0.01 19.30
N ALA A 45 -3.03 -1.26 19.55
CA ALA A 45 -3.56 -1.71 20.82
C ALA A 45 -2.55 -1.52 21.95
N GLN A 46 -1.29 -1.91 21.74
CA GLN A 46 -0.21 -1.77 22.72
C GLN A 46 0.11 -0.30 23.03
N GLU A 47 0.13 0.58 22.02
CA GLU A 47 0.32 2.04 22.20
C GLU A 47 -0.73 2.62 23.17
N ARG A 48 -1.98 2.14 23.13
CA ARG A 48 -3.06 2.60 24.03
C ARG A 48 -2.86 2.14 25.48
N GLU A 49 -2.21 0.99 25.69
CA GLU A 49 -1.86 0.51 27.03
C GLU A 49 -0.68 1.28 27.60
N GLY A 50 0.33 1.61 26.78
CA GLY A 50 1.53 2.35 27.21
C GLY A 50 1.27 3.80 27.61
N ILE A 51 0.35 4.50 26.93
CA ILE A 51 -0.06 5.88 27.30
C ILE A 51 -0.83 5.90 28.64
N GLY A 52 -1.43 4.77 29.04
CA GLY A 52 -2.11 4.64 30.34
C GLY A 52 -1.17 4.65 31.56
N PHE A 53 0.12 4.40 31.37
CA PHE A 53 1.11 4.31 32.47
C PHE A 53 1.97 5.57 32.65
N GLN A 54 1.94 6.55 31.74
CA GLN A 54 2.75 7.78 31.84
C GLN A 54 1.98 9.02 32.34
N ASN A 55 0.66 8.93 32.51
CA ASN A 55 -0.19 10.05 32.96
C ASN A 55 -0.62 9.96 34.44
N THR A 56 0.10 9.22 35.28
CA THR A 56 -0.20 9.10 36.70
C THR A 56 0.96 9.59 37.57
N ASP A 57 1.28 10.87 37.44
CA ASP A 57 2.01 11.62 38.47
C ASP A 57 1.30 12.98 38.68
N ALA A 58 0.08 12.94 39.21
CA ALA A 58 -0.57 14.09 39.84
C ALA A 58 -1.69 13.61 40.77
N MET A 59 -1.34 13.52 42.06
CA MET A 59 -2.17 13.57 43.28
C MET A 59 -3.68 13.26 43.18
N ASP A 60 -4.03 12.11 43.75
CA ASP A 60 -5.05 11.90 44.81
C ASP A 60 -6.47 12.45 44.58
N SER A 61 -7.38 11.60 44.09
CA SER A 61 -8.82 11.66 44.42
C SER A 61 -9.58 10.38 44.04
N GLU A 62 -10.02 9.67 45.09
CA GLU A 62 -11.21 8.80 45.22
C GLU A 62 -11.58 7.73 44.17
N ILE A 63 -11.42 6.48 44.62
CA ILE A 63 -12.26 5.26 44.45
C ILE A 63 -13.34 5.30 43.34
N GLY A 64 -13.11 4.55 42.25
CA GLY A 64 -14.17 4.23 41.28
C GLY A 64 -13.72 3.36 40.10
N ALA A 65 -13.71 2.04 40.30
CA ALA A 65 -13.72 0.99 39.26
C ALA A 65 -12.81 1.22 38.03
N GLY A 66 -11.52 0.97 38.20
CA GLY A 66 -10.62 0.70 37.08
C GLY A 66 -11.08 -0.56 36.35
N THR A 67 -11.95 -0.41 35.35
CA THR A 67 -12.20 -1.46 34.38
C THR A 67 -10.86 -1.77 33.73
N SER A 68 -10.28 -2.93 34.04
CA SER A 68 -9.24 -3.52 33.20
C SER A 68 -9.87 -3.69 31.83
N LYS A 69 -9.72 -2.69 30.97
CA LYS A 69 -10.31 -2.66 29.64
C LYS A 69 -9.52 -3.66 28.82
N LYS A 70 -9.83 -4.95 28.98
CA LYS A 70 -9.34 -6.03 28.13
C LYS A 70 -9.56 -5.58 26.70
N ILE A 71 -8.47 -5.27 25.99
CA ILE A 71 -8.56 -4.68 24.67
C ILE A 71 -9.29 -5.67 23.78
N ARG A 72 -10.44 -5.23 23.26
CA ARG A 72 -11.20 -5.99 22.28
C ARG A 72 -10.34 -6.08 21.02
N PRO A 73 -10.02 -7.29 20.53
CA PRO A 73 -9.26 -7.42 19.30
C PRO A 73 -10.05 -6.85 18.11
N THR A 74 -9.36 -6.13 17.24
CA THR A 74 -9.92 -5.59 15.99
C THR A 74 -9.84 -6.65 14.90
N PHE A 75 -10.91 -6.80 14.11
CA PHE A 75 -10.99 -7.72 12.98
C PHE A 75 -11.64 -7.03 11.77
N ALA A 76 -11.26 -7.45 10.57
CA ALA A 76 -11.95 -7.10 9.33
C ALA A 76 -12.84 -8.25 8.86
N ASN A 77 -14.04 -7.90 8.39
CA ASN A 77 -14.93 -8.85 7.74
C ASN A 77 -14.37 -9.27 6.35
N PRO A 78 -14.76 -10.43 5.80
CA PRO A 78 -14.22 -10.93 4.53
C PRO A 78 -14.43 -10.00 3.33
N ASN A 79 -15.55 -9.29 3.24
CA ASN A 79 -15.83 -8.36 2.15
C ASN A 79 -14.93 -7.12 2.22
N ALA A 80 -14.70 -6.59 3.42
CA ALA A 80 -13.78 -5.49 3.65
C ALA A 80 -12.34 -5.87 3.26
N LEU A 81 -11.93 -7.12 3.49
CA LEU A 81 -10.63 -7.61 3.05
C LEU A 81 -10.54 -7.67 1.52
N LYS A 82 -11.55 -8.21 0.84
CA LYS A 82 -11.60 -8.20 -0.63
C LYS A 82 -11.52 -6.79 -1.21
N LEU A 83 -12.29 -5.84 -0.65
CA LEU A 83 -12.21 -4.43 -1.07
C LEU A 83 -10.84 -3.81 -0.79
N SER A 84 -10.20 -4.20 0.32
CA SER A 84 -8.86 -3.73 0.65
C SER A 84 -7.79 -4.29 -0.30
N CYS A 85 -7.98 -5.51 -0.82
CA CYS A 85 -7.14 -6.08 -1.86
C CYS A 85 -7.22 -5.22 -3.13
N GLU A 86 -8.44 -4.85 -3.54
CA GLU A 86 -8.65 -3.96 -4.69
C GLU A 86 -8.08 -2.56 -4.46
N LEU A 87 -8.27 -1.99 -3.26
CA LEU A 87 -7.73 -0.69 -2.91
C LEU A 87 -6.20 -0.65 -3.07
N LEU A 88 -5.50 -1.67 -2.55
CA LEU A 88 -4.04 -1.75 -2.66
C LEU A 88 -3.57 -2.00 -4.10
N ARG A 89 -4.31 -2.82 -4.86
CA ARG A 89 -4.04 -3.01 -6.29
C ARG A 89 -4.16 -1.70 -7.06
N ILE A 90 -5.22 -0.92 -6.82
CA ILE A 90 -5.44 0.39 -7.45
C ILE A 90 -4.34 1.36 -7.02
N PHE A 91 -4.03 1.44 -5.72
CA PHE A 91 -2.97 2.30 -5.19
C PHE A 91 -1.64 2.06 -5.90
N ILE A 92 -1.21 0.79 -6.04
CA ILE A 92 0.06 0.45 -6.70
C ILE A 92 -0.01 0.73 -8.20
N THR A 93 -1.12 0.39 -8.85
CA THR A 93 -1.31 0.65 -10.29
C THR A 93 -1.22 2.14 -10.59
N GLU A 94 -1.93 2.97 -9.84
CA GLU A 94 -1.88 4.43 -9.93
C GLU A 94 -0.47 4.97 -9.70
N THR A 95 0.22 4.45 -8.68
CA THR A 95 1.60 4.83 -8.36
C THR A 95 2.53 4.58 -9.55
N VAL A 96 2.48 3.37 -10.12
CA VAL A 96 3.32 2.97 -11.25
C VAL A 96 2.98 3.77 -12.50
N GLN A 97 1.70 3.93 -12.82
CA GLN A 97 1.27 4.69 -14.00
C GLN A 97 1.68 6.15 -13.94
N ARG A 98 1.50 6.82 -12.78
CA ARG A 98 1.93 8.22 -12.63
C ARG A 98 3.45 8.36 -12.73
N ALA A 99 4.21 7.44 -12.13
CA ALA A 99 5.67 7.45 -12.23
C ALA A 99 6.15 7.17 -13.67
N ALA A 100 5.46 6.29 -14.41
CA ALA A 100 5.71 6.04 -15.82
C ALA A 100 5.48 7.31 -16.66
N THR A 101 4.37 8.01 -16.45
CA THR A 101 4.07 9.28 -17.16
C THR A 101 5.17 10.32 -16.95
N ILE A 102 5.74 10.43 -15.74
CA ILE A 102 6.87 11.33 -15.49
C ILE A 102 8.12 10.85 -16.25
N ALA A 103 8.44 9.56 -16.19
CA ALA A 103 9.60 8.99 -16.89
C ALA A 103 9.53 9.23 -18.41
N GLU A 104 8.36 9.01 -19.00
CA GLU A 104 8.10 9.20 -20.43
C GLU A 104 8.23 10.68 -20.84
N ALA A 105 7.74 11.60 -19.99
CA ALA A 105 7.88 13.03 -20.21
C ALA A 105 9.35 13.50 -20.18
N GLU A 106 10.21 12.79 -19.45
CA GLU A 106 11.67 13.00 -19.42
C GLU A 106 12.40 12.28 -20.56
N GLY A 107 11.68 11.53 -21.39
CA GLY A 107 12.24 10.74 -22.49
C GLY A 107 12.89 9.42 -22.04
N GLY A 108 12.70 9.03 -20.79
CA GLY A 108 13.17 7.76 -20.23
C GLY A 108 12.25 6.60 -20.59
N THR A 109 12.82 5.41 -20.78
CA THR A 109 12.06 4.16 -21.00
C THR A 109 11.96 3.29 -19.74
N LYS A 110 12.47 3.78 -18.61
CA LYS A 110 12.51 3.07 -17.34
C LYS A 110 12.09 3.98 -16.21
N ILE A 111 11.28 3.44 -15.28
CA ILE A 111 10.95 4.13 -14.04
C ILE A 111 12.15 4.05 -13.09
N GLU A 112 12.67 5.22 -12.72
CA GLU A 112 13.69 5.40 -11.70
C GLU A 112 13.05 5.91 -10.40
N ALA A 113 13.78 5.80 -9.28
CA ALA A 113 13.30 6.23 -7.96
C ALA A 113 12.85 7.70 -7.95
N ILE A 114 13.53 8.56 -8.72
CA ILE A 114 13.21 9.98 -8.83
C ILE A 114 11.80 10.24 -9.39
N HIS A 115 11.29 9.38 -10.28
CA HIS A 115 9.95 9.55 -10.84
C HIS A 115 8.90 9.19 -9.78
N LEU A 116 9.18 8.18 -8.96
CA LEU A 116 8.34 7.82 -7.83
C LEU A 116 8.32 8.96 -6.79
N GLU A 117 9.48 9.48 -6.40
CA GLU A 117 9.59 10.59 -5.44
C GLU A 117 8.77 11.81 -5.85
N ARG A 118 8.68 12.10 -7.16
CA ARG A 118 7.89 13.22 -7.68
C ARG A 118 6.38 12.99 -7.61
N VAL A 119 5.90 11.74 -7.68
CA VAL A 119 4.45 11.46 -7.58
C VAL A 119 3.96 11.31 -6.15
N LEU A 120 4.85 10.98 -5.20
CA LEU A 120 4.48 10.71 -3.80
C LEU A 120 3.63 11.82 -3.14
N PRO A 121 3.92 13.13 -3.30
CA PRO A 121 3.15 14.17 -2.63
C PRO A 121 1.67 14.17 -3.06
N GLN A 122 1.39 14.02 -4.36
CA GLN A 122 0.02 13.98 -4.85
C GLN A 122 -0.63 12.62 -4.58
N LEU A 123 0.14 11.53 -4.69
CA LEU A 123 -0.34 10.18 -4.41
C LEU A 123 -0.90 10.06 -2.98
N PHE A 124 -0.22 10.64 -1.98
CA PHE A 124 -0.69 10.61 -0.59
C PHE A 124 -1.81 11.61 -0.28
N VAL A 125 -2.16 12.50 -1.20
CA VAL A 125 -3.34 13.37 -1.06
C VAL A 125 -4.58 12.69 -1.63
N ASP A 126 -4.41 11.86 -2.66
CA ASP A 126 -5.51 11.18 -3.33
C ASP A 126 -6.03 9.95 -2.55
N PHE A 127 -5.24 9.42 -1.61
CA PHE A 127 -5.54 8.24 -0.78
C PHE A 127 -5.44 8.55 0.71
#